data_AF-A0A7Y2B1T6-F1
#
_entry.id   AF-A0A7Y2B1T6-F1
#
_cell.length_a   1.000
_cell.length_b   1.000
_cell.length_c   1.000
_cell.angle_alpha   90.00
_cell.angle_beta   90.00
_cell.angle_gamma   90.00
#
_symmetry.space_group_name_H-M   'P 1'
#
loop_
_entity.id
_entity.type
_entity.pdbx_description
1 polymer ?
#
loop_
_entity_poly.entity_id
_entity_poly.type
_entity_poly.pdbx_seq_one_letter_code
_entity_poly.pdbx_strand_id
1 'polypeptide(L)'
;MKRLFLPLILINLLTMQSVAAETLARRGSLGVRMNPPPEEVADVIGAYVSEVIAGTTGEVIGLEAGDFITRVGDEPVATTQDVVSAVSGWRAGDSARVVVMRGSDELTLTGEIAPRPRETSDECRIEYGSVPFDGGQLRTITYLPKEEGVYPTVYMIQGYTCGSIDLYYWPDSPQRQLSLGLVRAGYAVFHVEKPFVGDSDGPADCFDIDYDYEMQAFDEVYVALKEFDWVDRENIFLFGHSLGGIAAPILGAEHHPRGIAVYGTVAKSWFEYLVDLYRVQETYFGTDYETIETQARASIGVLYEFLINKRNPADLEGDPRFAQAFEQDILGWNAEEETVLNRHYTFWQGLQDRDLTRAWKDAGCATLAMHGECDIQALNSEGAEMIADIVNQYHPGKGRFVLLEGTDHGFAKVPPIREYAEMRRDGRYNGRYLSENFNPQVVTELVRWLNENLAEPG
;
A
#
# COMPACT_ATOMS: atom_id res chain seq x y z
N MET A 1 71.82 -29.66 24.15
CA MET A 1 70.54 -30.00 23.49
C MET A 1 69.50 -28.98 23.94
N LYS A 2 69.06 -28.10 23.04
CA LYS A 2 68.13 -27.00 23.30
C LYS A 2 66.69 -27.54 23.40
N ARG A 3 65.96 -27.20 24.47
CA ARG A 3 64.51 -27.41 24.56
C ARG A 3 63.82 -26.24 23.85
N LEU A 4 63.01 -26.56 22.84
CA LEU A 4 62.25 -25.61 22.04
C LEU A 4 60.97 -25.24 22.82
N PHE A 5 60.84 -23.96 23.18
CA PHE A 5 59.58 -23.38 23.68
C PHE A 5 58.72 -23.01 22.47
N LEU A 6 57.54 -23.60 22.34
CA LEU A 6 56.53 -23.23 21.35
C LEU A 6 55.49 -22.34 22.07
N PRO A 7 55.22 -21.10 21.64
CA PRO A 7 54.21 -20.27 22.27
C PRO A 7 52.82 -20.71 21.78
N LEU A 8 51.93 -20.97 22.73
CA LEU A 8 50.51 -21.23 22.50
C LEU A 8 49.86 -19.89 22.08
N ILE A 9 49.55 -19.75 20.80
CA ILE A 9 48.76 -18.60 20.31
C ILE A 9 47.30 -18.88 20.65
N LEU A 10 46.78 -18.15 21.64
CA LEU A 10 45.36 -18.11 21.97
C LEU A 10 44.64 -17.31 20.87
N ILE A 11 43.97 -18.00 19.96
CA ILE A 11 43.07 -17.37 18.98
C ILE A 11 41.78 -17.02 19.73
N ASN A 12 41.64 -15.75 20.12
CA ASN A 12 40.35 -15.20 20.54
C ASN A 12 39.45 -15.13 19.30
N LEU A 13 38.56 -16.12 19.14
CA LEU A 13 37.41 -15.97 18.26
C LEU A 13 36.49 -14.90 18.86
N LEU A 14 36.66 -13.66 18.42
CA LEU A 14 35.60 -12.66 18.50
C LEU A 14 34.48 -13.14 17.59
N THR A 15 33.45 -13.74 18.19
CA THR A 15 32.15 -13.87 17.54
C THR A 15 31.66 -12.46 17.24
N MET A 16 31.71 -12.05 15.97
CA MET A 16 30.95 -10.90 15.51
C MET A 16 29.47 -11.27 15.64
N GLN A 17 28.87 -10.90 16.76
CA GLN A 17 27.43 -10.69 16.77
C GLN A 17 27.18 -9.55 15.79
N SER A 18 26.59 -9.84 14.64
CA SER A 18 26.00 -8.83 13.78
C SER A 18 24.83 -8.23 14.54
N VAL A 19 25.12 -7.22 15.36
CA VAL A 19 24.11 -6.23 15.72
C VAL A 19 23.79 -5.55 14.40
N ALA A 20 22.74 -5.98 13.72
CA ALA A 20 22.11 -5.15 12.72
C ALA A 20 21.64 -3.91 13.48
N ALA A 21 22.48 -2.86 13.48
CA ALA A 21 22.10 -1.58 14.01
C ALA A 21 20.83 -1.17 13.27
N GLU A 22 19.79 -0.80 14.00
CA GLU A 22 18.57 -0.32 13.39
C GLU A 22 18.89 0.99 12.67
N THR A 23 19.09 0.92 11.35
CA THR A 23 19.57 2.08 10.58
C THR A 23 18.49 3.16 10.43
N LEU A 24 17.22 2.78 10.58
CA LEU A 24 16.08 3.70 10.55
C LEU A 24 15.50 3.90 11.95
N ALA A 25 15.53 5.15 12.42
CA ALA A 25 14.83 5.52 13.64
C ALA A 25 13.31 5.46 13.45
N ARG A 26 12.58 5.05 14.48
CA ARG A 26 11.11 5.09 14.48
C ARG A 26 10.64 6.54 14.38
N ARG A 27 9.82 6.88 13.38
CA ARG A 27 9.17 8.20 13.30
C ARG A 27 8.12 8.35 14.40
N GLY A 28 7.76 9.59 14.68
CA GLY A 28 6.66 9.93 15.54
C GLY A 28 5.30 9.72 14.87
N SER A 29 4.25 9.66 15.67
CA SER A 29 2.88 9.84 15.18
C SER A 29 2.03 10.51 16.25
N LEU A 30 1.02 11.29 15.83
CA LEU A 30 0.00 11.76 16.75
C LEU A 30 -0.82 10.59 17.32
N GLY A 31 -1.13 9.58 16.49
CA GLY A 31 -1.77 8.35 16.93
C GLY A 31 -3.22 8.53 17.38
N VAL A 32 -4.03 9.15 16.53
CA VAL A 32 -5.47 9.34 16.75
C VAL A 32 -6.27 8.86 15.54
N ARG A 33 -7.49 8.39 15.76
CA ARG A 33 -8.48 8.24 14.69
C ARG A 33 -9.32 9.48 14.59
N MET A 34 -9.41 10.03 13.38
CA MET A 34 -10.27 11.18 13.09
C MET A 34 -11.43 10.73 12.21
N ASN A 35 -12.64 11.11 12.60
CA ASN A 35 -13.88 10.84 11.87
C ASN A 35 -14.67 12.15 11.78
N PRO A 36 -15.68 12.27 10.90
CA PRO A 36 -16.62 13.37 10.97
C PRO A 36 -17.20 13.51 12.40
N PRO A 37 -17.32 14.74 12.93
CA PRO A 37 -17.91 14.96 14.23
C PRO A 37 -19.40 14.54 14.25
N PRO A 38 -19.94 14.20 15.44
CA PRO A 38 -21.38 14.09 15.63
C PRO A 38 -22.11 15.37 15.17
N GLU A 39 -23.33 15.23 14.66
CA GLU A 39 -24.11 16.33 14.06
C GLU A 39 -24.29 17.51 15.03
N GLU A 40 -24.37 17.24 16.34
CA GLU A 40 -24.55 18.24 17.39
C GLU A 40 -23.36 19.20 17.54
N VAL A 41 -22.17 18.79 17.09
CA VAL A 41 -20.92 19.54 17.19
C VAL A 41 -20.24 19.71 15.83
N ALA A 42 -20.99 19.51 14.74
CA ALA A 42 -20.46 19.56 13.38
C ALA A 42 -19.95 20.96 12.98
N ASP A 43 -20.44 22.02 13.63
CA ASP A 43 -20.02 23.40 13.38
C ASP A 43 -18.70 23.79 14.07
N VAL A 44 -18.12 22.92 14.91
CA VAL A 44 -16.85 23.20 15.59
C VAL A 44 -15.71 23.05 14.59
N ILE A 45 -14.96 24.14 14.37
CA ILE A 45 -13.82 24.16 13.47
C ILE A 45 -12.66 23.38 14.09
N GLY A 46 -12.14 22.39 13.35
CA GLY A 46 -10.99 21.58 13.74
C GLY A 46 -11.17 20.11 13.36
N ALA A 47 -10.12 19.32 13.54
CA ALA A 47 -10.18 17.88 13.28
C ALA A 47 -10.68 17.12 14.51
N TYR A 48 -11.83 16.45 14.39
CA TYR A 48 -12.45 15.69 15.48
C TYR A 48 -11.71 14.38 15.79
N VAL A 49 -11.30 14.21 17.04
CA VAL A 49 -10.65 13.00 17.56
C VAL A 49 -11.73 12.03 18.05
N SER A 50 -11.87 10.91 17.36
CA SER A 50 -12.81 9.85 17.72
C SER A 50 -12.19 8.76 18.60
N GLU A 51 -10.88 8.55 18.52
CA GLU A 51 -10.14 7.58 19.32
C GLU A 51 -8.68 8.03 19.45
N VAL A 52 -8.07 7.76 20.61
CA VAL A 52 -6.63 7.93 20.84
C VAL A 52 -6.00 6.55 20.94
N ILE A 53 -4.96 6.31 20.14
CA ILE A 53 -4.29 5.02 20.05
C ILE A 53 -3.28 4.90 21.20
N ALA A 54 -3.34 3.81 21.95
CA ALA A 54 -2.43 3.56 23.06
C ALA A 54 -0.95 3.52 22.63
N GLY A 55 -0.06 4.04 23.47
CA GLY A 55 1.39 4.08 23.24
C GLY A 55 1.84 5.11 22.20
N THR A 56 0.99 6.09 21.85
CA THR A 56 1.29 7.13 20.86
C THR A 56 1.39 8.52 21.49
N THR A 57 1.82 9.51 20.70
CA THR A 57 1.98 10.90 21.19
C THR A 57 0.68 11.47 21.74
N GLY A 58 -0.47 11.14 21.13
CA GLY A 58 -1.77 11.62 21.58
C GLY A 58 -2.09 11.20 23.00
N GLU A 59 -1.80 9.94 23.37
CA GLU A 59 -1.93 9.47 24.75
C GLU A 59 -0.94 10.21 25.67
N VAL A 60 0.32 10.35 25.25
CA VAL A 60 1.38 11.01 26.03
C VAL A 60 1.05 12.46 26.36
N ILE A 61 0.51 13.21 25.41
CA ILE A 61 0.15 14.63 25.62
C ILE A 61 -1.24 14.81 26.23
N GLY A 62 -2.00 13.73 26.42
CA GLY A 62 -3.33 13.75 27.05
C GLY A 62 -4.46 14.16 26.11
N LEU A 63 -4.38 13.86 24.82
CA LEU A 63 -5.54 13.92 23.92
C LEU A 63 -6.62 12.94 24.40
N GLU A 64 -7.87 13.30 24.15
CA GLU A 64 -9.04 12.50 24.48
C GLU A 64 -10.00 12.41 23.29
N ALA A 65 -10.77 11.32 23.22
CA ALA A 65 -11.88 11.24 22.29
C ALA A 65 -12.90 12.35 22.62
N GLY A 66 -13.33 13.08 21.59
CA GLY A 66 -14.14 14.29 21.73
C GLY A 66 -13.38 15.60 21.52
N ASP A 67 -12.05 15.58 21.52
CA ASP A 67 -11.24 16.76 21.23
C ASP A 67 -11.37 17.20 19.75
N PHE A 68 -11.42 18.50 19.51
CA PHE A 68 -11.22 19.07 18.18
C PHE A 68 -9.83 19.69 18.10
N ILE A 69 -8.95 19.13 17.27
CA ILE A 69 -7.63 19.70 17.05
C ILE A 69 -7.76 20.96 16.20
N THR A 70 -7.36 22.10 16.74
CA THR A 70 -7.44 23.40 16.08
C THR A 70 -6.06 23.93 15.68
N ARG A 71 -4.99 23.37 16.23
CA ARG A 71 -3.61 23.72 15.85
C ARG A 71 -2.62 22.60 16.15
N VAL A 72 -1.63 22.43 15.28
CA VAL A 72 -0.44 21.60 15.53
C VAL A 72 0.79 22.50 15.41
N GLY A 73 1.55 22.65 16.49
CA GLY A 73 2.61 23.64 16.60
C GLY A 73 2.05 25.06 16.43
N ASP A 74 2.46 25.71 15.34
CA ASP A 74 1.97 27.03 14.92
C ASP A 74 0.99 26.96 13.74
N GLU A 75 0.78 25.78 13.16
CA GLU A 75 -0.05 25.58 11.97
C GLU A 75 -1.52 25.37 12.34
N PRO A 76 -2.43 26.24 11.87
CA PRO A 76 -3.86 26.09 12.13
C PRO A 76 -4.40 24.82 11.46
N VAL A 77 -5.37 24.19 12.10
CA VAL A 77 -6.03 22.97 11.62
C VAL A 77 -7.51 23.27 11.44
N ALA A 78 -8.00 23.10 10.22
CA ALA A 78 -9.41 23.10 9.87
C ALA A 78 -9.91 21.71 9.46
N THR A 79 -9.01 20.86 8.94
CA THR A 79 -9.33 19.54 8.38
C THR A 79 -8.46 18.44 8.96
N THR A 80 -8.86 17.19 8.77
CA THR A 80 -8.03 16.02 9.10
C THR A 80 -6.75 15.98 8.29
N GLN A 81 -6.76 16.48 7.05
CA GLN A 81 -5.59 16.54 6.18
C GLN A 81 -4.54 17.49 6.74
N ASP A 82 -4.96 18.63 7.31
CA ASP A 82 -4.03 19.58 7.94
C ASP A 82 -3.26 18.92 9.08
N VAL A 83 -3.94 18.07 9.88
CA VAL A 83 -3.28 17.30 10.95
C VAL A 83 -2.26 16.34 10.35
N VAL A 84 -2.62 15.57 9.32
CA VAL A 84 -1.73 14.60 8.68
C VAL A 84 -0.47 15.29 8.14
N SER A 85 -0.64 16.41 7.45
CA SER A 85 0.47 17.23 6.93
C SER A 85 1.36 17.75 8.06
N ALA A 86 0.79 18.35 9.10
CA ALA A 86 1.53 18.95 10.21
C ALA A 86 2.32 17.93 11.06
N VAL A 87 1.88 16.67 11.10
CA VAL A 87 2.55 15.60 11.88
C VAL A 87 3.42 14.66 11.04
N SER A 88 3.39 14.77 9.70
CA SER A 88 4.15 13.91 8.78
C SER A 88 5.66 13.91 9.05
N GLY A 89 6.19 15.08 9.43
CA GLY A 89 7.59 15.31 9.75
C GLY A 89 8.02 14.92 11.16
N TRP A 90 7.08 14.52 12.04
CA TRP A 90 7.40 14.27 13.45
C TRP A 90 8.44 13.16 13.64
N ARG A 91 9.45 13.45 14.48
CA ARG A 91 10.46 12.49 14.91
C ARG A 91 10.27 12.19 16.38
N ALA A 92 10.47 10.92 16.75
CA ALA A 92 10.41 10.51 18.14
C ALA A 92 11.45 11.29 18.97
N GLY A 93 11.06 11.74 20.15
CA GLY A 93 11.90 12.55 21.04
C GLY A 93 11.80 14.06 20.85
N ASP A 94 11.22 14.54 19.75
CA ASP A 94 10.93 15.96 19.57
C ASP A 94 9.75 16.40 20.45
N SER A 95 9.58 17.71 20.64
CA SER A 95 8.44 18.25 21.41
C SER A 95 7.22 18.45 20.53
N ALA A 96 6.10 17.82 20.89
CA ALA A 96 4.79 18.12 20.34
C ALA A 96 4.12 19.29 21.09
N ARG A 97 3.38 20.10 20.33
CA ARG A 97 2.43 21.08 20.86
C ARG A 97 1.15 21.00 20.02
N VAL A 98 0.03 20.70 20.66
CA VAL A 98 -1.28 20.58 20.00
C VAL A 98 -2.26 21.46 20.76
N VAL A 99 -3.02 22.28 20.04
CA VAL A 99 -4.13 23.05 20.63
C VAL A 99 -5.43 22.38 20.26
N VAL A 100 -6.28 22.15 21.25
CA VAL A 100 -7.58 21.51 21.08
C VAL A 100 -8.70 22.32 21.71
N MET A 101 -9.90 22.19 21.15
CA MET A 101 -11.14 22.52 21.83
C MET A 101 -11.70 21.24 22.47
N ARG A 102 -11.80 21.24 23.80
CA ARG A 102 -12.42 20.17 24.59
C ARG A 102 -13.70 20.69 25.21
N GLY A 103 -14.84 20.37 24.59
CA GLY A 103 -16.10 21.05 24.91
C GLY A 103 -15.99 22.55 24.58
N SER A 104 -16.12 23.42 25.58
CA SER A 104 -15.97 24.87 25.43
C SER A 104 -14.56 25.40 25.70
N ASP A 105 -13.67 24.55 26.22
CA ASP A 105 -12.37 24.98 26.72
C ASP A 105 -11.28 24.80 25.66
N GLU A 106 -10.48 25.85 25.45
CA GLU A 106 -9.27 25.75 24.64
C GLU A 106 -8.10 25.28 25.51
N LEU A 107 -7.50 24.14 25.14
CA LEU A 107 -6.39 23.54 25.85
C LEU A 107 -5.14 23.48 24.95
N THR A 108 -3.98 23.83 25.51
CA THR A 108 -2.68 23.58 24.86
C THR A 108 -2.05 22.36 25.50
N LEU A 109 -1.93 21.28 24.74
CA LEU A 109 -1.31 20.02 25.12
C LEU A 109 0.13 19.99 24.62
N THR A 110 1.07 19.64 25.49
CA THR A 110 2.50 19.57 25.15
C THR A 110 3.14 18.34 25.76
N GLY A 111 4.07 17.73 25.04
CA GLY A 111 4.86 16.62 25.54
C GLY A 111 5.82 16.10 24.49
N GLU A 112 6.54 15.05 24.82
CA GLU A 112 7.47 14.40 23.92
C GLU A 112 6.71 13.56 22.88
N ILE A 113 7.15 13.63 21.62
CA ILE A 113 6.63 12.80 20.53
C ILE A 113 7.08 11.37 20.77
N ALA A 114 6.11 10.47 20.97
CA ALA A 114 6.36 9.05 21.15
C ALA A 114 6.74 8.40 19.80
N PRO A 115 7.66 7.42 19.79
CA PRO A 115 7.89 6.59 18.61
C PRO A 115 6.62 5.82 18.26
N ARG A 116 6.36 5.63 16.96
CA ARG A 116 5.28 4.73 16.52
C ARG A 116 5.43 3.36 17.17
N PRO A 117 4.37 2.83 17.83
CA PRO A 117 4.34 1.46 18.30
C PRO A 117 4.73 0.50 17.19
N ARG A 118 5.35 -0.62 17.56
CA ARG A 118 5.60 -1.71 16.61
C ARG A 118 4.41 -2.64 16.60
N GLU A 119 4.18 -3.25 15.46
CA GLU A 119 3.33 -4.41 15.36
C GLU A 119 3.83 -5.55 16.24
N THR A 120 2.87 -6.26 16.82
CA THR A 120 3.12 -7.45 17.62
C THR A 120 2.16 -8.56 17.21
N SER A 121 2.55 -9.81 17.46
CA SER A 121 1.71 -10.97 17.18
C SER A 121 2.06 -12.13 18.10
N ASP A 122 1.03 -12.82 18.58
CA ASP A 122 1.18 -14.10 19.29
C ASP A 122 1.32 -15.27 18.31
N GLU A 123 1.15 -15.07 17.00
CA GLU A 123 1.17 -16.13 15.98
C GLU A 123 2.53 -16.25 15.26
N CYS A 124 3.28 -15.16 15.18
CA CYS A 124 4.49 -15.05 14.35
C CYS A 124 5.51 -14.07 14.95
N ARG A 125 6.74 -14.08 14.44
CA ARG A 125 7.71 -13.01 14.69
C ARG A 125 7.46 -11.90 13.67
N ILE A 126 7.45 -10.65 14.12
CA ILE A 126 7.41 -9.48 13.24
C ILE A 126 8.73 -8.75 13.38
N GLU A 127 9.49 -8.69 12.30
CA GLU A 127 10.82 -8.08 12.26
C GLU A 127 10.79 -6.80 11.43
N TYR A 128 11.28 -5.72 12.03
CA TYR A 128 11.49 -4.45 11.32
C TYR A 128 12.95 -4.38 10.92
N GLY A 129 13.19 -4.34 9.62
CA GLY A 129 14.52 -4.19 9.04
C GLY A 129 14.59 -2.95 8.17
N SER A 130 15.54 -2.96 7.24
CA SER A 130 15.61 -1.95 6.19
C SER A 130 16.47 -2.45 5.03
N VAL A 131 16.26 -1.86 3.85
CA VAL A 131 17.11 -2.08 2.68
C VAL A 131 17.61 -0.74 2.13
N PRO A 132 18.86 -0.65 1.65
CA PRO A 132 19.37 0.57 1.04
C PRO A 132 18.67 0.89 -0.28
N PHE A 133 18.41 2.17 -0.53
CA PHE A 133 17.84 2.66 -1.79
C PHE A 133 18.15 4.15 -1.96
N ASP A 134 18.69 4.53 -3.13
CA ASP A 134 19.01 5.92 -3.52
C ASP A 134 19.63 6.80 -2.41
N GLY A 135 20.64 6.27 -1.72
CA GLY A 135 21.34 7.00 -0.65
C GLY A 135 20.58 7.12 0.67
N GLY A 136 19.37 6.57 0.76
CA GLY A 136 18.60 6.34 1.98
C GLY A 136 18.36 4.86 2.26
N GLN A 137 17.36 4.58 3.10
CA GLN A 137 16.95 3.27 3.55
C GLN A 137 15.41 3.16 3.48
N LEU A 138 14.92 2.07 2.90
CA LEU A 138 13.50 1.70 2.93
C LEU A 138 13.22 0.78 4.10
N ARG A 139 12.19 1.07 4.88
CA ARG A 139 11.77 0.24 6.02
C ARG A 139 11.16 -1.07 5.52
N THR A 140 11.59 -2.20 6.08
CA THR A 140 10.93 -3.49 5.87
C THR A 140 10.17 -3.90 7.13
N ILE A 141 9.02 -4.56 6.94
CA ILE A 141 8.23 -5.18 8.02
C ILE A 141 7.93 -6.61 7.58
N THR A 142 8.60 -7.56 8.21
CA THR A 142 8.61 -8.96 7.80
C THR A 142 7.89 -9.82 8.82
N TYR A 143 6.93 -10.61 8.36
CA TYR A 143 6.22 -11.57 9.18
C TYR A 143 6.84 -12.95 8.94
N LEU A 144 7.42 -13.54 9.99
CA LEU A 144 8.14 -14.81 9.95
C LEU A 144 7.48 -15.84 10.85
N PRO A 145 7.46 -17.13 10.47
CA PRO A 145 7.15 -18.20 11.41
C PRO A 145 7.97 -18.09 12.70
N LYS A 146 7.41 -18.57 13.83
CA LYS A 146 8.02 -18.42 15.15
C LYS A 146 9.38 -19.07 15.27
N GLU A 147 9.50 -20.27 14.72
CA GLU A 147 10.77 -20.99 14.70
C GLU A 147 11.78 -20.27 13.79
N GLU A 148 13.06 -20.46 14.06
CA GLU A 148 14.10 -20.03 13.13
C GLU A 148 14.18 -21.00 11.95
N GLY A 149 14.45 -20.49 10.75
CA GLY A 149 14.47 -21.30 9.55
C GLY A 149 14.65 -20.48 8.27
N VAL A 150 14.72 -21.22 7.17
CA VAL A 150 14.69 -20.68 5.80
C VAL A 150 13.30 -20.95 5.24
N TYR A 151 12.66 -19.93 4.70
CA TYR A 151 11.24 -19.94 4.36
C TYR A 151 10.99 -19.57 2.90
N PRO A 152 10.04 -20.23 2.21
CA PRO A 152 9.49 -19.68 0.99
C PRO A 152 8.85 -18.32 1.31
N THR A 153 9.11 -17.32 0.47
CA THR A 153 8.81 -15.93 0.79
C THR A 153 7.82 -15.34 -0.20
N VAL A 154 6.79 -14.67 0.31
CA VAL A 154 5.88 -13.85 -0.48
C VAL A 154 6.26 -12.38 -0.29
N TYR A 155 6.77 -11.75 -1.34
CA TYR A 155 7.03 -10.31 -1.38
C TYR A 155 5.74 -9.58 -1.79
N MET A 156 5.23 -8.76 -0.87
CA MET A 156 4.00 -8.01 -1.02
C MET A 156 4.26 -6.69 -1.72
N ILE A 157 3.57 -6.45 -2.84
CA ILE A 157 3.66 -5.22 -3.63
C ILE A 157 2.33 -4.48 -3.51
N GLN A 158 2.41 -3.31 -2.88
CA GLN A 158 1.25 -2.49 -2.52
C GLN A 158 0.66 -1.71 -3.71
N GLY A 159 -0.53 -1.14 -3.50
CA GLY A 159 -1.20 -0.26 -4.45
C GLY A 159 -0.55 1.12 -4.59
N TYR A 160 -1.24 2.04 -5.27
CA TYR A 160 -0.70 3.34 -5.64
C TYR A 160 -0.53 4.32 -4.46
N THR A 161 -1.23 4.10 -3.34
CA THR A 161 -1.22 5.04 -2.23
C THR A 161 0.16 5.11 -1.56
N CYS A 162 0.48 6.29 -1.02
CA CYS A 162 1.67 6.55 -0.20
C CYS A 162 1.31 6.43 1.29
N GLY A 163 0.61 5.35 1.65
CA GLY A 163 0.26 5.01 3.02
C GLY A 163 1.24 4.01 3.62
N SER A 164 1.45 4.11 4.93
CA SER A 164 2.34 3.20 5.66
C SER A 164 1.78 1.78 5.71
N ILE A 165 2.65 0.80 5.48
CA ILE A 165 2.39 -0.65 5.66
C ILE A 165 2.53 -1.11 7.12
N ASP A 166 2.86 -0.20 8.03
CA ASP A 166 3.00 -0.47 9.47
C ASP A 166 1.62 -0.49 10.15
N LEU A 167 1.06 -1.68 10.34
CA LEU A 167 -0.35 -1.87 10.71
C LEU A 167 -0.58 -1.92 12.23
N TYR A 168 0.30 -1.33 13.04
CA TYR A 168 0.19 -1.34 14.51
C TYR A 168 -1.13 -0.75 15.02
N TYR A 169 -1.70 0.21 14.28
CA TYR A 169 -2.96 0.88 14.60
C TYR A 169 -4.20 0.15 14.07
N TRP A 170 -4.02 -0.92 13.29
CA TRP A 170 -5.12 -1.71 12.73
C TRP A 170 -4.76 -3.21 12.68
N PRO A 171 -4.65 -3.86 13.86
CA PRO A 171 -4.17 -5.24 13.97
C PRO A 171 -5.09 -6.25 13.26
N ASP A 172 -6.37 -5.94 13.12
CA ASP A 172 -7.35 -6.80 12.43
C ASP A 172 -7.60 -6.38 10.96
N SER A 173 -6.72 -5.55 10.39
CA SER A 173 -6.84 -5.15 8.98
C SER A 173 -6.83 -6.36 8.03
N PRO A 174 -7.59 -6.33 6.92
CA PRO A 174 -7.55 -7.37 5.90
C PRO A 174 -6.14 -7.72 5.38
N GLN A 175 -5.29 -6.70 5.22
CA GLN A 175 -3.90 -6.87 4.77
C GLN A 175 -3.06 -7.66 5.77
N ARG A 176 -3.24 -7.39 7.07
CA ARG A 176 -2.58 -8.15 8.13
C ARG A 176 -3.16 -9.56 8.27
N GLN A 177 -4.48 -9.73 8.14
CA GLN A 177 -5.12 -11.04 8.14
C GLN A 177 -4.63 -11.93 6.99
N LEU A 178 -4.43 -11.36 5.79
CA LEU A 178 -3.78 -12.04 4.66
C LEU A 178 -2.36 -12.48 5.00
N SER A 179 -1.54 -11.57 5.53
CA SER A 179 -0.15 -11.84 5.91
C SER A 179 -0.05 -12.95 6.97
N LEU A 180 -0.86 -12.89 8.03
CA LEU A 180 -0.92 -13.94 9.04
C LEU A 180 -1.44 -15.27 8.48
N GLY A 181 -2.38 -15.22 7.53
CA GLY A 181 -2.84 -16.40 6.80
C GLY A 181 -1.72 -17.13 6.07
N LEU A 182 -0.83 -16.39 5.41
CA LEU A 182 0.34 -16.93 4.73
C LEU A 182 1.39 -17.47 5.70
N VAL A 183 1.65 -16.77 6.81
CA VAL A 183 2.58 -17.25 7.84
C VAL A 183 2.09 -18.55 8.48
N ARG A 184 0.78 -18.68 8.75
CA ARG A 184 0.18 -19.93 9.22
C ARG A 184 0.36 -21.09 8.24
N ALA A 185 0.52 -20.80 6.95
CA ALA A 185 0.80 -21.79 5.91
C ALA A 185 2.30 -22.08 5.73
N GLY A 186 3.19 -21.45 6.52
CA GLY A 186 4.64 -21.71 6.51
C GLY A 186 5.46 -20.77 5.63
N TYR A 187 4.88 -19.66 5.15
CA TYR A 187 5.58 -18.67 4.34
C TYR A 187 6.11 -17.51 5.19
N ALA A 188 7.27 -16.97 4.81
CA ALA A 188 7.64 -15.62 5.21
C ALA A 188 6.85 -14.61 4.36
N VAL A 189 6.39 -13.51 4.96
CA VAL A 189 5.72 -12.42 4.24
C VAL A 189 6.54 -11.16 4.40
N PHE A 190 7.08 -10.69 3.29
CA PHE A 190 7.99 -9.55 3.26
C PHE A 190 7.25 -8.33 2.71
N HIS A 191 7.22 -7.25 3.51
CA HIS A 191 6.69 -5.96 3.10
C HIS A 191 7.78 -4.90 3.14
N VAL A 192 7.66 -3.91 2.27
CA VAL A 192 8.54 -2.74 2.26
C VAL A 192 7.71 -1.46 2.17
N GLU A 193 8.11 -0.46 2.94
CA GLU A 193 7.61 0.90 2.80
C GLU A 193 8.15 1.56 1.53
N LYS A 194 7.32 2.37 0.89
CA LYS A 194 7.75 3.20 -0.24
C LYS A 194 8.74 4.30 0.20
N PRO A 195 9.46 4.93 -0.75
CA PRO A 195 10.36 6.04 -0.44
C PRO A 195 9.69 7.10 0.43
N PHE A 196 10.37 7.47 1.53
CA PHE A 196 9.91 8.45 2.54
C PHE A 196 8.61 8.14 3.30
N VAL A 197 7.93 7.01 3.00
CA VAL A 197 6.72 6.56 3.71
C VAL A 197 7.10 5.78 4.96
N GLY A 198 6.24 5.83 5.99
CA GLY A 198 6.47 5.08 7.22
C GLY A 198 7.72 5.58 7.94
N ASP A 199 8.70 4.71 8.12
CA ASP A 199 10.04 5.06 8.63
C ASP A 199 11.09 5.20 7.53
N SER A 200 10.77 4.92 6.26
CA SER A 200 11.72 5.04 5.16
C SER A 200 12.27 6.47 5.08
N ASP A 201 13.52 6.60 4.66
CA ASP A 201 14.12 7.88 4.30
C ASP A 201 14.67 7.82 2.86
N GLY A 202 15.22 8.94 2.41
CA GLY A 202 15.68 9.11 1.04
C GLY A 202 15.47 10.53 0.54
N PRO A 203 15.94 10.84 -0.67
CA PRO A 203 15.92 12.19 -1.22
C PRO A 203 14.54 12.63 -1.76
N ALA A 204 13.60 11.70 -1.98
CA ALA A 204 12.32 11.98 -2.62
C ALA A 204 11.14 11.38 -1.83
N ASP A 205 10.04 12.14 -1.77
CA ASP A 205 8.78 11.72 -1.16
C ASP A 205 7.96 10.88 -2.16
N CYS A 206 7.32 9.80 -1.69
CA CYS A 206 6.43 8.95 -2.49
C CYS A 206 5.34 9.75 -3.25
N PHE A 207 4.85 10.86 -2.68
CA PHE A 207 3.86 11.70 -3.35
C PHE A 207 4.41 12.40 -4.59
N ASP A 208 5.72 12.68 -4.62
CA ASP A 208 6.40 13.51 -5.63
C ASP A 208 7.13 12.70 -6.72
N ILE A 209 7.32 11.39 -6.52
CA ILE A 209 8.05 10.54 -7.45
C ILE A 209 7.19 10.13 -8.66
N ASP A 210 7.86 9.89 -9.79
CA ASP A 210 7.26 9.22 -10.94
C ASP A 210 7.19 7.69 -10.75
N TYR A 211 6.58 7.00 -11.72
CA TYR A 211 6.41 5.54 -11.64
C TYR A 211 7.72 4.78 -11.84
N ASP A 212 8.68 5.33 -12.58
CA ASP A 212 9.98 4.68 -12.79
C ASP A 212 10.78 4.61 -11.50
N TYR A 213 10.79 5.69 -10.72
CA TYR A 213 11.46 5.72 -9.42
C TYR A 213 10.79 4.76 -8.41
N GLU A 214 9.46 4.66 -8.40
CA GLU A 214 8.75 3.66 -7.58
C GLU A 214 9.10 2.22 -8.00
N MET A 215 9.17 1.96 -9.31
CA MET A 215 9.57 0.64 -9.83
C MET A 215 11.03 0.30 -9.49
N GLN A 216 11.94 1.28 -9.56
CA GLN A 216 13.34 1.09 -9.16
C GLN A 216 13.45 0.72 -7.67
N ALA A 217 12.65 1.36 -6.81
CA ALA A 217 12.59 1.00 -5.39
C ALA A 217 12.21 -0.47 -5.19
N PHE A 218 11.12 -0.94 -5.84
CA PHE A 218 10.71 -2.33 -5.72
C PHE A 218 11.72 -3.32 -6.35
N ASP A 219 12.42 -2.93 -7.40
CA ASP A 219 13.46 -3.73 -8.05
C ASP A 219 14.67 -3.94 -7.12
N GLU A 220 15.22 -2.87 -6.55
CA GLU A 220 16.35 -2.93 -5.63
C GLU A 220 15.99 -3.69 -4.35
N VAL A 221 14.74 -3.56 -3.89
CA VAL A 221 14.21 -4.35 -2.77
C VAL A 221 14.20 -5.84 -3.08
N TYR A 222 13.80 -6.24 -4.29
CA TYR A 222 13.82 -7.65 -4.69
C TYR A 222 15.25 -8.21 -4.70
N VAL A 223 16.22 -7.42 -5.16
CA VAL A 223 17.65 -7.79 -5.11
C VAL A 223 18.11 -7.96 -3.65
N ALA A 224 17.81 -6.99 -2.79
CA ALA A 224 18.19 -7.02 -1.38
C ALA A 224 17.51 -8.16 -0.60
N LEU A 225 16.28 -8.52 -0.96
CA LEU A 225 15.53 -9.62 -0.33
C LEU A 225 16.32 -10.94 -0.35
N LYS A 226 17.07 -11.21 -1.42
CA LYS A 226 17.84 -12.46 -1.56
C LYS A 226 18.99 -12.57 -0.55
N GLU A 227 19.41 -11.46 0.06
CA GLU A 227 20.55 -11.43 0.98
C GLU A 227 20.16 -11.76 2.43
N PHE A 228 18.86 -11.80 2.74
CA PHE A 228 18.39 -12.26 4.06
C PHE A 228 18.60 -13.78 4.20
N ASP A 229 19.12 -14.22 5.35
CA ASP A 229 19.49 -15.62 5.61
C ASP A 229 18.30 -16.56 5.80
N TRP A 230 17.13 -16.00 6.15
CA TRP A 230 15.86 -16.72 6.28
C TRP A 230 15.10 -16.88 4.96
N VAL A 231 15.59 -16.36 3.84
CA VAL A 231 14.89 -16.44 2.53
C VAL A 231 15.28 -17.71 1.78
N ASP A 232 14.29 -18.52 1.41
CA ASP A 232 14.45 -19.55 0.39
C ASP A 232 14.47 -18.88 -1.00
N ARG A 233 15.68 -18.76 -1.55
CA ARG A 233 15.95 -18.06 -2.82
C ARG A 233 15.30 -18.72 -4.04
N GLU A 234 14.99 -20.01 -3.97
CA GLU A 234 14.34 -20.74 -5.06
C GLU A 234 12.81 -20.59 -5.02
N ASN A 235 12.27 -20.16 -3.88
CA ASN A 235 10.83 -20.07 -3.60
C ASN A 235 10.41 -18.65 -3.19
N ILE A 236 10.85 -17.64 -3.96
CA ILE A 236 10.35 -16.26 -3.87
C ILE A 236 9.13 -16.09 -4.78
N PHE A 237 8.03 -15.65 -4.21
CA PHE A 237 6.79 -15.32 -4.91
C PHE A 237 6.50 -13.82 -4.78
N LEU A 238 5.86 -13.24 -5.80
CA LEU A 238 5.34 -11.87 -5.73
C LEU A 238 3.82 -11.91 -5.50
N PHE A 239 3.31 -11.04 -4.64
CA PHE A 239 1.89 -10.78 -4.52
C PHE A 239 1.60 -9.31 -4.79
N GLY A 240 0.94 -9.02 -5.92
CA GLY A 240 0.56 -7.65 -6.31
C GLY A 240 -0.91 -7.35 -6.00
N HIS A 241 -1.17 -6.37 -5.14
CA HIS A 241 -2.53 -5.88 -4.88
C HIS A 241 -2.80 -4.58 -5.63
N SER A 242 -3.95 -4.48 -6.31
CA SER A 242 -4.33 -3.25 -7.02
C SER A 242 -3.26 -2.85 -8.05
N LEU A 243 -2.71 -1.64 -7.97
CA LEU A 243 -1.58 -1.20 -8.79
C LEU A 243 -0.32 -2.09 -8.65
N GLY A 244 -0.12 -2.74 -7.50
CA GLY A 244 0.96 -3.70 -7.31
C GLY A 244 0.88 -4.88 -8.27
N GLY A 245 -0.31 -5.21 -8.78
CA GLY A 245 -0.49 -6.22 -9.83
C GLY A 245 0.00 -5.80 -11.22
N ILE A 246 0.24 -4.50 -11.44
CA ILE A 246 0.94 -3.97 -12.63
C ILE A 246 2.45 -4.02 -12.42
N ALA A 247 2.93 -3.68 -11.22
CA ALA A 247 4.36 -3.72 -10.88
C ALA A 247 4.93 -5.15 -10.85
N ALA A 248 4.16 -6.11 -10.30
CA ALA A 248 4.60 -7.50 -10.13
C ALA A 248 5.10 -8.18 -11.43
N PRO A 249 4.39 -8.16 -12.57
CA PRO A 249 4.90 -8.74 -13.82
C PRO A 249 6.11 -8.01 -14.40
N ILE A 250 6.26 -6.70 -14.13
CA ILE A 250 7.43 -5.93 -14.58
C ILE A 250 8.67 -6.41 -13.83
N LEU A 251 8.60 -6.52 -12.50
CA LEU A 251 9.66 -7.14 -11.70
C LEU A 251 9.88 -8.60 -12.10
N GLY A 252 8.79 -9.30 -12.40
CA GLY A 252 8.80 -10.69 -12.84
C GLY A 252 9.61 -10.92 -14.11
N ALA A 253 9.54 -10.00 -15.06
CA ALA A 253 10.28 -10.05 -16.32
C ALA A 253 11.80 -9.93 -16.12
N GLU A 254 12.24 -9.21 -15.09
CA GLU A 254 13.67 -9.04 -14.77
C GLU A 254 14.19 -10.16 -13.85
N HIS A 255 13.40 -10.54 -12.85
CA HIS A 255 13.89 -11.39 -11.75
C HIS A 255 13.47 -12.85 -11.81
N HIS A 256 12.48 -13.19 -12.65
CA HIS A 256 11.91 -14.52 -12.79
C HIS A 256 11.62 -15.23 -11.44
N PRO A 257 10.73 -14.65 -10.59
CA PRO A 257 10.30 -15.28 -9.34
C PRO A 257 9.65 -16.64 -9.61
N ARG A 258 9.51 -17.44 -8.56
CA ARG A 258 8.88 -18.75 -8.64
C ARG A 258 7.44 -18.67 -9.15
N GLY A 259 6.73 -17.62 -8.77
CA GLY A 259 5.42 -17.28 -9.31
C GLY A 259 4.95 -15.90 -8.90
N ILE A 260 3.92 -15.42 -9.60
CA ILE A 260 3.27 -14.13 -9.34
C ILE A 260 1.78 -14.39 -9.07
N ALA A 261 1.29 -13.91 -7.94
CA ALA A 261 -0.13 -13.83 -7.65
C ALA A 261 -0.57 -12.36 -7.66
N VAL A 262 -1.76 -12.06 -8.19
CA VAL A 262 -2.32 -10.71 -8.18
C VAL A 262 -3.78 -10.74 -7.74
N TYR A 263 -4.22 -9.66 -7.09
CA TYR A 263 -5.61 -9.47 -6.69
C TYR A 263 -6.10 -8.07 -7.06
N GLY A 264 -7.26 -8.00 -7.70
CA GLY A 264 -7.95 -6.72 -7.95
C GLY A 264 -7.13 -5.78 -8.83
N THR A 265 -6.52 -6.30 -9.89
CA THR A 265 -5.65 -5.53 -10.80
C THR A 265 -6.19 -5.55 -12.24
N VAL A 266 -5.53 -4.84 -13.14
CA VAL A 266 -5.94 -4.65 -14.53
C VAL A 266 -4.88 -5.16 -15.51
N ALA A 267 -5.33 -5.56 -16.70
CA ALA A 267 -4.47 -5.98 -17.82
C ALA A 267 -4.40 -4.95 -18.95
N LYS A 268 -5.43 -4.10 -19.06
CA LYS A 268 -5.52 -3.02 -20.05
C LYS A 268 -4.54 -1.90 -19.70
N SER A 269 -4.24 -1.03 -20.67
CA SER A 269 -3.47 0.18 -20.37
C SER A 269 -4.20 1.07 -19.36
N TRP A 270 -3.46 1.93 -18.66
CA TRP A 270 -4.05 2.82 -17.65
C TRP A 270 -5.12 3.76 -18.25
N PHE A 271 -4.91 4.23 -19.48
CA PHE A 271 -5.85 5.02 -20.25
C PHE A 271 -7.16 4.27 -20.50
N GLU A 272 -7.10 3.04 -20.99
CA GLU A 272 -8.29 2.21 -21.22
C GLU A 272 -9.01 1.93 -19.91
N TYR A 273 -8.27 1.61 -18.85
CA TYR A 273 -8.82 1.40 -17.53
C TYR A 273 -9.56 2.64 -16.98
N LEU A 274 -8.97 3.84 -17.09
CA LEU A 274 -9.64 5.06 -16.63
C LEU A 274 -10.90 5.37 -17.46
N VAL A 275 -10.89 5.11 -18.77
CA VAL A 275 -12.11 5.24 -19.59
C VAL A 275 -13.18 4.25 -19.13
N ASP A 276 -12.81 3.00 -18.84
CA ASP A 276 -13.73 2.00 -18.28
C ASP A 276 -14.24 2.41 -16.90
N LEU A 277 -13.41 3.05 -16.07
CA LEU A 277 -13.81 3.53 -14.74
C LEU A 277 -14.98 4.52 -14.83
N TYR A 278 -14.89 5.55 -15.68
CA TYR A 278 -16.00 6.50 -15.89
C TYR A 278 -17.23 5.88 -16.54
N ARG A 279 -17.07 4.77 -17.25
CA ARG A 279 -18.15 4.09 -17.96
C ARG A 279 -18.90 3.09 -17.09
N VAL A 280 -18.17 2.32 -16.31
CA VAL A 280 -18.64 1.10 -15.65
C VAL A 280 -18.88 1.35 -14.17
N GLN A 281 -17.95 2.01 -13.47
CA GLN A 281 -18.01 2.14 -12.00
C GLN A 281 -19.27 2.89 -11.56
N GLU A 282 -19.62 3.97 -12.26
CA GLU A 282 -20.80 4.79 -11.98
C GLU A 282 -22.13 4.02 -12.07
N THR A 283 -22.17 2.94 -12.87
CA THR A 283 -23.36 2.08 -12.96
C THR A 283 -23.64 1.34 -11.65
N TYR A 284 -22.62 1.07 -10.85
CA TYR A 284 -22.73 0.41 -9.54
C TYR A 284 -23.38 1.33 -8.51
N PHE A 285 -23.18 2.63 -8.70
CA PHE A 285 -23.69 3.72 -7.88
C PHE A 285 -25.07 4.22 -8.33
N GLY A 286 -25.67 3.60 -9.36
CA GLY A 286 -27.00 3.96 -9.84
C GLY A 286 -27.07 5.31 -10.56
N THR A 287 -25.93 5.84 -11.01
CA THR A 287 -25.86 7.07 -11.81
C THR A 287 -26.62 6.86 -13.13
N ASP A 288 -27.32 7.89 -13.59
CA ASP A 288 -28.10 7.84 -14.83
C ASP A 288 -27.21 7.63 -16.06
N TYR A 289 -27.66 6.80 -17.02
CA TYR A 289 -26.87 6.41 -18.19
C TYR A 289 -26.55 7.58 -19.13
N GLU A 290 -27.38 8.62 -19.22
CA GLU A 290 -27.08 9.82 -20.01
C GLU A 290 -25.96 10.65 -19.36
N THR A 291 -25.95 10.71 -18.02
CA THR A 291 -24.87 11.34 -17.25
C THR A 291 -23.56 10.57 -17.43
N ILE A 292 -23.59 9.24 -17.31
CA ILE A 292 -22.43 8.37 -17.53
C ILE A 292 -21.89 8.55 -18.95
N GLU A 293 -22.76 8.57 -19.97
CA GLU A 293 -22.36 8.81 -21.36
C GLU A 293 -21.68 10.16 -21.55
N THR A 294 -22.20 11.21 -20.90
CA THR A 294 -21.60 12.55 -20.97
C THR A 294 -20.21 12.57 -20.35
N GLN A 295 -20.06 12.04 -19.13
CA GLN A 295 -18.77 12.01 -18.42
C GLN A 295 -17.73 11.16 -19.15
N ALA A 296 -18.09 9.95 -19.57
CA ALA A 296 -17.17 9.05 -20.24
C ALA A 296 -16.76 9.56 -21.64
N ARG A 297 -17.56 10.40 -22.32
CA ARG A 297 -17.10 11.09 -23.54
C ARG A 297 -16.17 12.25 -23.25
N ALA A 298 -16.43 13.00 -22.19
CA ALA A 298 -15.57 14.09 -21.74
C ALA A 298 -14.19 13.56 -21.29
N SER A 299 -14.14 12.39 -20.66
CA SER A 299 -12.90 11.79 -20.15
C SER A 299 -11.94 11.38 -21.27
N ILE A 300 -12.44 10.81 -22.36
CA ILE A 300 -11.59 10.31 -23.46
C ILE A 300 -10.62 11.38 -23.98
N GLY A 301 -11.13 12.59 -24.25
CA GLY A 301 -10.32 13.67 -24.83
C GLY A 301 -9.23 14.15 -23.89
N VAL A 302 -9.58 14.44 -22.63
CA VAL A 302 -8.61 14.94 -21.64
C VAL A 302 -7.60 13.86 -21.25
N LEU A 303 -8.04 12.62 -21.07
CA LEU A 303 -7.17 11.49 -20.70
C LEU A 303 -6.19 11.17 -21.84
N TYR A 304 -6.61 11.31 -23.10
CA TYR A 304 -5.72 11.09 -24.24
C TYR A 304 -4.61 12.15 -24.26
N GLU A 305 -4.96 13.42 -24.10
CA GLU A 305 -3.96 14.49 -24.05
C GLU A 305 -3.02 14.35 -22.85
N PHE A 306 -3.56 13.99 -21.68
CA PHE A 306 -2.80 13.82 -20.45
C PHE A 306 -1.86 12.60 -20.50
N LEU A 307 -2.40 11.41 -20.81
CA LEU A 307 -1.68 10.14 -20.66
C LEU A 307 -0.93 9.72 -21.94
N ILE A 308 -1.47 10.01 -23.11
CA ILE A 308 -0.88 9.58 -24.39
C ILE A 308 0.02 10.67 -24.97
N ASN A 309 -0.47 11.91 -25.07
CA ASN A 309 0.33 13.04 -25.56
C ASN A 309 1.20 13.68 -24.46
N LYS A 310 1.11 13.19 -23.21
CA LYS A 310 1.92 13.63 -22.07
C LYS A 310 1.81 15.12 -21.77
N ARG A 311 0.67 15.75 -22.08
CA ARG A 311 0.47 17.17 -21.75
C ARG A 311 0.37 17.36 -20.24
N ASN A 312 0.95 18.46 -19.77
CA ASN A 312 0.85 18.87 -18.37
C ASN A 312 -0.64 19.20 -18.05
N PRO A 313 -1.21 18.68 -16.95
CA PRO A 313 -2.58 19.00 -16.54
C PRO A 313 -2.88 20.50 -16.41
N ALA A 314 -1.94 21.33 -15.98
CA ALA A 314 -2.12 22.79 -15.91
C ALA A 314 -2.38 23.42 -17.30
N ASP A 315 -1.74 22.90 -18.35
CA ASP A 315 -2.00 23.36 -19.73
C ASP A 315 -3.36 22.88 -20.24
N LEU A 316 -3.88 21.77 -19.71
CA LEU A 316 -5.19 21.24 -20.06
C LEU A 316 -6.31 21.99 -19.32
N GLU A 317 -6.07 22.38 -18.08
CA GLU A 317 -7.00 23.16 -17.25
C GLU A 317 -7.32 24.52 -17.89
N GLY A 318 -6.30 25.17 -18.46
CA GLY A 318 -6.45 26.43 -19.19
C GLY A 318 -7.07 26.32 -20.59
N ASP A 319 -7.33 25.12 -21.11
CA ASP A 319 -7.82 24.88 -22.47
C ASP A 319 -9.35 24.76 -22.49
N PRO A 320 -10.08 25.69 -23.16
CA PRO A 320 -11.55 25.67 -23.17
C PRO A 320 -12.17 24.37 -23.72
N ARG A 321 -11.40 23.57 -24.47
CA ARG A 321 -11.85 22.27 -24.97
C ARG A 321 -12.04 21.24 -23.86
N PHE A 322 -11.33 21.38 -22.74
CA PHE A 322 -11.37 20.45 -21.60
C PHE A 322 -12.08 21.03 -20.38
N ALA A 323 -12.64 22.24 -20.46
CA ALA A 323 -13.32 22.90 -19.34
C ALA A 323 -14.36 21.99 -18.64
N GLN A 324 -15.15 21.23 -19.41
CA GLN A 324 -16.11 20.28 -18.85
C GLN A 324 -15.43 19.17 -18.03
N ALA A 325 -14.28 18.66 -18.47
CA ALA A 325 -13.59 17.60 -17.76
C ALA A 325 -13.02 18.06 -16.42
N PHE A 326 -12.56 19.30 -16.33
CA PHE A 326 -12.11 19.90 -15.08
C PHE A 326 -13.28 20.28 -14.16
N GLU A 327 -14.39 20.77 -14.71
CA GLU A 327 -15.62 21.01 -13.94
C GLU A 327 -16.18 19.73 -13.30
N GLN A 328 -16.01 18.60 -13.99
CA GLN A 328 -16.44 17.27 -13.53
C GLN A 328 -15.37 16.53 -12.71
N ASP A 329 -14.24 17.17 -12.42
CA ASP A 329 -13.11 16.59 -11.69
C ASP A 329 -12.63 15.24 -12.25
N ILE A 330 -12.61 15.10 -13.58
CA ILE A 330 -12.21 13.84 -14.24
C ILE A 330 -10.75 13.50 -13.95
N LEU A 331 -9.86 14.46 -13.76
CA LEU A 331 -8.47 14.14 -13.45
C LEU A 331 -8.22 14.00 -11.95
N GLY A 332 -9.05 14.55 -11.05
CA GLY A 332 -8.64 14.73 -9.66
C GLY A 332 -7.36 15.58 -9.57
N TRP A 333 -7.30 16.64 -10.39
CA TRP A 333 -6.11 17.49 -10.54
C TRP A 333 -6.02 18.51 -9.41
N ASN A 334 -4.89 18.52 -8.70
CA ASN A 334 -4.54 19.55 -7.74
C ASN A 334 -3.39 20.39 -8.31
N ALA A 335 -3.69 21.62 -8.71
CA ALA A 335 -2.71 22.54 -9.30
C ALA A 335 -1.65 23.03 -8.31
N GLU A 336 -1.95 23.09 -7.02
CA GLU A 336 -1.00 23.57 -6.00
C GLU A 336 0.06 22.51 -5.67
N GLU A 337 -0.35 21.25 -5.64
CA GLU A 337 0.51 20.10 -5.35
C GLU A 337 1.08 19.43 -6.61
N GLU A 338 0.63 19.85 -7.79
CA GLU A 338 0.93 19.21 -9.08
C GLU A 338 0.57 17.71 -9.13
N THR A 339 -0.51 17.32 -8.44
CA THR A 339 -0.92 15.92 -8.31
C THR A 339 -2.19 15.57 -9.10
N VAL A 340 -2.24 14.33 -9.55
CA VAL A 340 -3.45 13.64 -10.01
C VAL A 340 -3.64 12.45 -9.08
N LEU A 341 -4.85 12.25 -8.54
CA LEU A 341 -5.13 11.14 -7.59
C LEU A 341 -4.08 11.04 -6.45
N ASN A 342 -3.67 12.19 -5.90
CA ASN A 342 -2.65 12.31 -4.84
C ASN A 342 -1.28 11.69 -5.18
N ARG A 343 -0.88 11.68 -6.44
CA ARG A 343 0.49 11.39 -6.89
C ARG A 343 0.90 12.45 -7.90
N HIS A 344 2.17 12.84 -7.94
CA HIS A 344 2.67 13.75 -8.96
C HIS A 344 2.24 13.28 -10.36
N TYR A 345 1.75 14.20 -11.21
CA TYR A 345 1.04 13.80 -12.44
C TYR A 345 1.89 12.93 -13.39
N THR A 346 3.22 13.06 -13.36
CA THR A 346 4.13 12.25 -14.17
C THR A 346 4.14 10.78 -13.77
N PHE A 347 3.72 10.43 -12.54
CA PHE A 347 3.53 9.05 -12.11
C PHE A 347 2.58 8.30 -13.05
N TRP A 348 1.42 8.89 -13.33
CA TRP A 348 0.39 8.25 -14.17
C TRP A 348 0.81 8.21 -15.64
N GLN A 349 1.54 9.23 -16.09
CA GLN A 349 2.14 9.22 -17.42
C GLN A 349 3.16 8.09 -17.55
N GLY A 350 4.06 7.90 -16.58
CA GLY A 350 5.03 6.81 -16.58
C GLY A 350 4.35 5.43 -16.48
N LEU A 351 3.29 5.31 -15.68
CA LEU A 351 2.49 4.09 -15.59
C LEU A 351 1.79 3.73 -16.91
N GLN A 352 1.28 4.73 -17.64
CA GLN A 352 0.64 4.49 -18.94
C GLN A 352 1.59 3.87 -19.97
N ASP A 353 2.90 4.12 -19.86
CA ASP A 353 3.88 3.65 -20.84
C ASP A 353 4.24 2.16 -20.68
N ARG A 354 3.66 1.46 -19.69
CA ARG A 354 3.96 0.05 -19.43
C ARG A 354 3.22 -0.88 -20.39
N ASP A 355 3.99 -1.69 -21.11
CA ASP A 355 3.48 -2.78 -21.95
C ASP A 355 3.19 -4.02 -21.08
N LEU A 356 1.99 -4.06 -20.50
CA LEU A 356 1.60 -5.12 -19.56
C LEU A 356 1.57 -6.51 -20.20
N THR A 357 1.16 -6.59 -21.47
CA THR A 357 1.15 -7.86 -22.20
C THR A 357 2.57 -8.42 -22.34
N ARG A 358 3.53 -7.55 -22.67
CA ARG A 358 4.95 -7.94 -22.71
C ARG A 358 5.47 -8.31 -21.34
N ALA A 359 5.15 -7.54 -20.29
CA ALA A 359 5.59 -7.85 -18.94
C ALA A 359 5.13 -9.25 -18.50
N TRP A 360 3.86 -9.60 -18.71
CA TRP A 360 3.33 -10.93 -18.39
C TRP A 360 3.96 -12.05 -19.24
N LYS A 361 4.19 -11.78 -20.53
CA LYS A 361 4.89 -12.71 -21.41
C LYS A 361 6.32 -12.94 -20.94
N ASP A 362 7.06 -11.90 -20.62
CA ASP A 362 8.49 -11.98 -20.35
C ASP A 362 8.76 -12.50 -18.92
N ALA A 363 7.86 -12.24 -17.97
CA ALA A 363 7.92 -12.82 -16.61
C ALA A 363 7.97 -14.36 -16.64
N GLY A 364 7.10 -14.98 -17.44
CA GLY A 364 7.16 -16.41 -17.77
C GLY A 364 7.08 -17.38 -16.59
N CYS A 365 6.70 -16.92 -15.41
CA CYS A 365 6.52 -17.75 -14.21
C CYS A 365 5.09 -18.29 -14.10
N ALA A 366 4.82 -19.11 -13.09
CA ALA A 366 3.45 -19.45 -12.75
C ALA A 366 2.70 -18.18 -12.33
N THR A 367 1.43 -18.05 -12.73
CA THR A 367 0.60 -16.88 -12.44
C THR A 367 -0.77 -17.25 -11.89
N LEU A 368 -1.17 -16.61 -10.80
CA LEU A 368 -2.53 -16.61 -10.27
C LEU A 368 -3.13 -15.20 -10.35
N ALA A 369 -4.21 -15.03 -11.11
CA ALA A 369 -4.97 -13.79 -11.16
C ALA A 369 -6.30 -13.97 -10.41
N MET A 370 -6.46 -13.27 -9.29
CA MET A 370 -7.67 -13.31 -8.46
C MET A 370 -8.47 -12.02 -8.63
N HIS A 371 -9.80 -12.14 -8.66
CA HIS A 371 -10.71 -11.00 -8.69
C HIS A 371 -11.85 -11.21 -7.69
N GLY A 372 -12.17 -10.18 -6.91
CA GLY A 372 -13.37 -10.16 -6.08
C GLY A 372 -14.58 -9.73 -6.91
N GLU A 373 -15.68 -10.49 -6.88
CA GLU A 373 -16.88 -10.21 -7.69
C GLU A 373 -17.47 -8.79 -7.48
N CYS A 374 -17.26 -8.21 -6.30
CA CYS A 374 -17.75 -6.87 -5.93
C CYS A 374 -16.60 -5.85 -5.82
N ASP A 375 -15.48 -6.10 -6.49
CA ASP A 375 -14.36 -5.17 -6.59
C ASP A 375 -14.72 -4.00 -7.52
N ILE A 376 -15.17 -2.89 -6.93
CA ILE A 376 -15.55 -1.69 -7.68
C ILE A 376 -14.34 -0.93 -8.24
N GLN A 377 -13.12 -1.18 -7.77
CA GLN A 377 -11.90 -0.53 -8.25
C GLN A 377 -11.38 -1.23 -9.50
N ALA A 378 -11.27 -2.56 -9.47
CA ALA A 378 -10.90 -3.38 -10.64
C ALA A 378 -12.06 -3.61 -11.61
N LEU A 379 -13.26 -3.11 -11.26
CA LEU A 379 -14.51 -3.10 -12.02
C LEU A 379 -15.14 -4.48 -12.25
N ASN A 380 -14.45 -5.39 -12.93
CA ASN A 380 -14.94 -6.70 -13.33
C ASN A 380 -13.79 -7.70 -13.56
N SER A 381 -14.12 -8.95 -13.83
CA SER A 381 -13.13 -10.03 -13.97
C SER A 381 -12.32 -10.01 -15.25
N GLU A 382 -12.68 -9.20 -16.26
CA GLU A 382 -12.03 -9.21 -17.58
C GLU A 382 -10.52 -9.01 -17.49
N GLY A 383 -10.06 -8.12 -16.60
CA GLY A 383 -8.63 -7.88 -16.39
C GLY A 383 -7.90 -9.14 -15.88
N ALA A 384 -8.45 -9.81 -14.88
CA ALA A 384 -7.84 -11.00 -14.29
C ALA A 384 -7.91 -12.22 -15.23
N GLU A 385 -9.01 -12.38 -15.97
CA GLU A 385 -9.14 -13.39 -17.03
C GLU A 385 -8.11 -13.16 -18.13
N MET A 386 -7.96 -11.91 -18.59
CA MET A 386 -6.99 -11.53 -19.62
C MET A 386 -5.54 -11.81 -19.18
N ILE A 387 -5.19 -11.59 -17.90
CA ILE A 387 -3.87 -11.94 -17.38
C ILE A 387 -3.61 -13.44 -17.52
N ALA A 388 -4.56 -14.27 -17.08
CA ALA A 388 -4.42 -15.73 -17.18
C ALA A 388 -4.31 -16.18 -18.65
N ASP A 389 -5.08 -15.57 -19.55
CA ASP A 389 -5.05 -15.85 -20.99
C ASP A 389 -3.73 -15.45 -21.65
N ILE A 390 -3.20 -14.24 -21.36
CA ILE A 390 -1.90 -13.78 -21.85
C ILE A 390 -0.80 -14.76 -21.42
N VAL A 391 -0.78 -15.12 -20.13
CA VAL A 391 0.22 -16.05 -19.59
C VAL A 391 0.09 -17.41 -20.29
N ASN A 392 -1.12 -17.96 -20.43
CA ASN A 392 -1.30 -19.26 -21.09
C ASN A 392 -1.03 -19.25 -22.59
N GLN A 393 -1.20 -18.11 -23.27
CA GLN A 393 -0.88 -17.96 -24.68
C GLN A 393 0.63 -18.12 -24.94
N TYR A 394 1.48 -17.59 -24.05
CA TYR A 394 2.94 -17.64 -24.20
C TYR A 394 3.60 -18.75 -23.37
N HIS A 395 2.97 -19.16 -22.27
CA HIS A 395 3.44 -20.18 -21.33
C HIS A 395 2.27 -21.12 -20.93
N PRO A 396 1.90 -22.06 -21.81
CA PRO A 396 0.73 -22.91 -21.60
C PRO A 396 0.73 -23.63 -20.25
N GLY A 397 -0.38 -23.53 -19.52
CA GLY A 397 -0.59 -24.18 -18.22
C GLY A 397 -0.07 -23.40 -17.02
N LYS A 398 0.53 -22.22 -17.22
CA LYS A 398 1.05 -21.38 -16.12
C LYS A 398 0.07 -20.34 -15.61
N GLY A 399 -0.96 -19.96 -16.38
CA GLY A 399 -1.95 -18.96 -15.97
C GLY A 399 -3.18 -19.59 -15.32
N ARG A 400 -3.60 -19.07 -14.15
CA ARG A 400 -4.85 -19.44 -13.49
C ARG A 400 -5.65 -18.19 -13.12
N PHE A 401 -6.94 -18.18 -13.46
CA PHE A 401 -7.90 -17.20 -12.97
C PHE A 401 -8.75 -17.79 -11.85
N VAL A 402 -9.06 -16.97 -10.84
CA VAL A 402 -10.01 -17.30 -9.75
C VAL A 402 -10.92 -16.11 -9.48
N LEU A 403 -12.23 -16.34 -9.56
CA LEU A 403 -13.27 -15.40 -9.09
C LEU A 403 -13.62 -15.70 -7.63
N LEU A 404 -13.66 -14.67 -6.80
CA LEU A 404 -14.06 -14.75 -5.40
C LEU A 404 -15.43 -14.06 -5.22
N GLU A 405 -16.48 -14.88 -5.21
CA GLU A 405 -17.87 -14.44 -5.08
C GLU A 405 -18.09 -13.54 -3.85
N GLY A 406 -18.88 -12.48 -4.01
CA GLY A 406 -19.23 -11.52 -2.97
C GLY A 406 -18.02 -10.95 -2.23
N THR A 407 -16.89 -10.72 -2.91
CA THR A 407 -15.66 -10.19 -2.29
C THR A 407 -15.31 -8.86 -2.93
N ASP A 408 -14.90 -7.88 -2.12
CA ASP A 408 -14.53 -6.54 -2.60
C ASP A 408 -13.02 -6.37 -2.82
N HIS A 409 -12.60 -5.15 -3.17
CA HIS A 409 -11.19 -4.81 -3.40
C HIS A 409 -10.30 -4.96 -2.16
N GLY A 410 -10.88 -4.83 -0.97
CA GLY A 410 -10.20 -4.88 0.33
C GLY A 410 -10.19 -6.28 0.95
N PHE A 411 -10.49 -7.31 0.16
CA PHE A 411 -10.58 -8.72 0.59
C PHE A 411 -11.76 -9.05 1.50
N ALA A 412 -12.73 -8.15 1.70
CA ALA A 412 -13.88 -8.40 2.56
C ALA A 412 -15.04 -9.03 1.79
N LYS A 413 -15.80 -9.90 2.47
CA LYS A 413 -17.12 -10.32 2.01
C LYS A 413 -18.07 -9.14 2.09
N VAL A 414 -18.81 -8.92 1.01
CA VAL A 414 -19.79 -7.84 0.85
C VAL A 414 -21.07 -8.38 0.22
N PRO A 415 -22.22 -7.71 0.42
CA PRO A 415 -23.43 -8.02 -0.34
C PRO A 415 -23.23 -7.70 -1.84
N PRO A 416 -24.20 -8.07 -2.70
CA PRO A 416 -24.15 -7.75 -4.12
C PRO A 416 -23.85 -6.28 -4.40
N ILE A 417 -23.13 -6.02 -5.49
CA ILE A 417 -22.42 -4.76 -5.76
C ILE A 417 -23.23 -3.47 -5.58
N ARG A 418 -24.55 -3.48 -5.87
CA ARG A 418 -25.43 -2.31 -5.65
C ARG A 418 -25.68 -2.00 -4.18
N GLU A 419 -25.96 -3.03 -3.39
CA GLU A 419 -26.12 -2.87 -1.93
C GLU A 419 -24.78 -2.51 -1.29
N TYR A 420 -23.69 -3.09 -1.78
CA TYR A 420 -22.34 -2.71 -1.36
C TYR A 420 -22.04 -1.22 -1.65
N ALA A 421 -22.39 -0.74 -2.84
CA ALA A 421 -22.23 0.68 -3.20
C ALA A 421 -23.05 1.60 -2.27
N GLU A 422 -24.26 1.20 -1.88
CA GLU A 422 -25.08 1.92 -0.89
C GLU A 422 -24.43 1.92 0.51
N MET A 423 -23.89 0.79 0.96
CA MET A 423 -23.17 0.69 2.24
C MET A 423 -21.94 1.61 2.31
N ARG A 424 -21.28 1.86 1.17
CA ARG A 424 -20.17 2.82 1.11
C ARG A 424 -20.66 4.26 1.25
N ARG A 425 -21.81 4.58 0.65
CA ARG A 425 -22.41 5.93 0.71
C ARG A 425 -22.92 6.30 2.09
N ASP A 426 -23.51 5.36 2.81
CA ASP A 426 -24.10 5.61 4.13
C ASP A 426 -23.12 5.34 5.31
N GLY A 427 -21.86 4.98 5.02
CA GLY A 427 -20.81 4.78 6.01
C GLY A 427 -20.85 3.44 6.75
N ARG A 428 -21.79 2.54 6.42
CA ARG A 428 -21.81 1.17 6.97
C ARG A 428 -20.57 0.38 6.59
N TYR A 429 -20.01 0.65 5.42
CA TYR A 429 -18.72 0.09 5.01
C TYR A 429 -17.56 0.94 5.54
N ASN A 430 -16.88 0.44 6.57
CA ASN A 430 -15.79 1.11 7.28
C ASN A 430 -14.72 0.11 7.76
N GLY A 431 -13.69 0.60 8.46
CA GLY A 431 -12.58 -0.24 8.93
C GLY A 431 -13.01 -1.40 9.84
N ARG A 432 -14.05 -1.23 10.67
CA ARG A 432 -14.60 -2.32 11.49
C ARG A 432 -15.24 -3.38 10.60
N TYR A 433 -16.08 -2.98 9.65
CA TYR A 433 -16.70 -3.91 8.70
C TYR A 433 -15.65 -4.73 7.96
N LEU A 434 -14.62 -4.07 7.42
CA LEU A 434 -13.49 -4.72 6.75
C LEU A 434 -12.80 -5.77 7.63
N SER A 435 -12.56 -5.43 8.90
CA SER A 435 -11.90 -6.33 9.86
C SER A 435 -12.75 -7.57 10.15
N GLU A 436 -14.05 -7.36 10.39
CA GLU A 436 -14.99 -8.42 10.79
C GLU A 436 -15.41 -9.31 9.61
N ASN A 437 -15.29 -8.83 8.38
CA ASN A 437 -15.78 -9.51 7.17
C ASN A 437 -14.67 -9.92 6.21
N PHE A 438 -13.40 -9.96 6.61
CA PHE A 438 -12.33 -10.50 5.78
C PHE A 438 -12.70 -11.88 5.20
N ASN A 439 -12.50 -12.06 3.90
CA ASN A 439 -12.80 -13.31 3.21
C ASN A 439 -11.60 -14.28 3.28
N PRO A 440 -11.65 -15.34 4.10
CA PRO A 440 -10.55 -16.30 4.23
C PRO A 440 -10.29 -17.12 2.96
N GLN A 441 -11.20 -17.10 1.97
CA GLN A 441 -10.97 -17.77 0.68
C GLN A 441 -9.80 -17.13 -0.09
N VAL A 442 -9.52 -15.83 0.12
CA VAL A 442 -8.35 -15.16 -0.48
C VAL A 442 -7.06 -15.89 -0.08
N VAL A 443 -6.90 -16.15 1.22
CA VAL A 443 -5.76 -16.92 1.74
C VAL A 443 -5.80 -18.35 1.23
N THR A 444 -6.98 -18.99 1.27
CA THR A 444 -7.11 -20.41 0.92
C THR A 444 -6.70 -20.68 -0.53
N GLU A 445 -7.16 -19.86 -1.47
CA GLU A 445 -6.85 -20.01 -2.89
C GLU A 445 -5.38 -19.64 -3.18
N LEU A 446 -4.86 -18.58 -2.55
CA LEU A 446 -3.46 -18.20 -2.67
C LEU A 446 -2.53 -19.30 -2.15
N VAL A 447 -2.75 -19.80 -0.92
CA VAL A 447 -1.94 -20.87 -0.32
C VAL A 447 -2.03 -22.17 -1.12
N ARG A 448 -3.21 -22.53 -1.64
CA ARG A 448 -3.34 -23.70 -2.52
C ARG A 448 -2.43 -23.58 -3.72
N TRP A 449 -2.48 -22.45 -4.41
CA TRP A 449 -1.66 -22.20 -5.59
C TRP A 449 -0.17 -22.10 -5.26
N LEU A 450 0.22 -21.45 -4.16
CA LEU A 450 1.62 -21.38 -3.73
C LEU A 450 2.18 -22.78 -3.49
N ASN A 451 1.46 -23.65 -2.77
CA ASN A 451 1.88 -25.02 -2.49
C ASN A 451 2.04 -25.87 -3.76
N GLU A 452 1.13 -25.72 -4.73
CA GLU A 452 1.23 -26.41 -6.03
C GLU A 452 2.46 -25.99 -6.83
N ASN A 453 3.02 -24.81 -6.55
CA ASN A 453 4.16 -24.25 -7.27
C ASN A 453 5.44 -24.21 -6.45
N LEU A 454 5.50 -24.73 -5.22
CA LEU A 454 6.76 -24.88 -4.50
C LEU A 454 7.74 -25.76 -5.29
N ALA A 455 9.02 -25.43 -5.27
CA ALA A 455 10.05 -26.37 -5.69
C ALA A 455 10.14 -27.51 -4.67
N GLU A 456 10.33 -28.75 -5.13
CA GLU A 456 10.71 -29.83 -4.22
C GLU A 456 12.08 -29.49 -3.60
N PRO A 457 12.32 -29.81 -2.31
CA PRO A 457 13.63 -29.65 -1.71
C PRO A 457 14.66 -30.43 -2.54
N GLY A 458 15.67 -29.73 -3.04
CA GLY A 458 16.76 -30.30 -3.85
C GLY A 458 17.70 -31.22 -3.09
#